data_AF-A0A2Y9CAC6-F1
#
_entry.id   AF-A0A2Y9CAC6-F1
#
_cell.length_a   1.000
_cell.length_b   1.000
_cell.length_c   1.000
_cell.angle_alpha   90.00
_cell.angle_beta   90.00
_cell.angle_gamma   90.00
#
_symmetry.space_group_name_H-M   'P 1'
#
loop_
_entity.id
_entity.type
_entity.pdbx_description
1 polymer ?
#
loop_
_entity_poly.entity_id
_entity_poly.type
_entity_poly.pdbx_seq_one_letter_code
_entity_poly.pdbx_strand_id
1 'polypeptide(L)'
;MGLEKIEEYKRRLGMTTAELAEKSGVPKGTLDKILSGVTKDPKLETLKAIARVLGCTLDDFDDVHQKRTIEPTYEDTKKLIARNGKKMTTEQKMELIKLLSEIN
;
A
#
# COMPACT_ATOMS: atom_id res chain seq x y z
N MET A 1 -3.71 4.25 13.49
CA MET A 1 -4.06 4.25 12.06
C MET A 1 -3.22 5.32 11.39
N GLY A 2 -2.72 5.06 10.19
CA GLY A 2 -1.84 5.95 9.41
C GLY A 2 -2.60 7.10 8.76
N LEU A 3 -3.42 7.82 9.53
CA LEU A 3 -4.32 8.87 9.06
C LEU A 3 -3.56 10.11 8.57
N GLU A 4 -2.31 10.30 8.97
CA GLU A 4 -1.40 11.32 8.45
C GLU A 4 -1.19 11.22 6.94
N LYS A 5 -1.35 10.02 6.36
CA LYS A 5 -1.26 9.79 4.93
C LYS A 5 -2.38 10.48 4.15
N ILE A 6 -3.53 10.77 4.77
CA ILE A 6 -4.60 11.56 4.13
C ILE A 6 -4.06 12.94 3.72
N GLU A 7 -3.29 13.59 4.59
CA GLU A 7 -2.68 14.88 4.28
C GLU A 7 -1.64 14.74 3.16
N GLU A 8 -0.85 13.66 3.15
CA GLU A 8 0.13 13.39 2.10
C GLU A 8 -0.53 13.23 0.72
N TYR A 9 -1.53 12.36 0.61
CA TYR A 9 -2.28 12.13 -0.64
C TYR A 9 -2.97 13.41 -1.11
N LYS A 10 -3.61 14.15 -0.20
CA LYS A 10 -4.23 15.44 -0.51
C LYS A 10 -3.23 16.44 -1.09
N ARG A 11 -2.04 16.58 -0.47
CA ARG A 11 -0.97 17.47 -0.98
C ARG A 11 -0.45 17.03 -2.35
N ARG A 12 -0.28 15.73 -2.58
CA ARG A 12 0.15 15.18 -3.88
C ARG A 12 -0.82 15.51 -5.00
N LEU A 13 -2.12 15.58 -4.68
CA LEU A 13 -3.17 15.97 -5.63
C LEU A 13 -3.38 17.49 -5.73
N GLY A 14 -2.60 18.31 -5.00
CA GLY A 14 -2.77 19.76 -4.97
C GLY A 14 -4.13 20.22 -4.41
N MET A 15 -4.77 19.38 -3.59
CA MET A 15 -6.14 19.59 -3.13
C MET A 15 -6.18 20.29 -1.76
N THR A 16 -7.14 21.18 -1.57
CA THR A 16 -7.43 21.80 -0.26
C THR A 16 -8.33 20.90 0.58
N THR A 17 -8.35 21.12 1.90
CA THR A 17 -9.27 20.39 2.79
C THR A 17 -10.73 20.70 2.49
N ALA A 18 -11.03 21.90 1.97
CA ALA A 18 -12.37 22.28 1.55
C ALA A 18 -12.82 21.48 0.31
N GLU A 19 -11.97 21.34 -0.70
CA GLU A 19 -12.26 20.52 -1.88
C GLU A 19 -12.39 19.04 -1.54
N LEU A 20 -11.56 18.53 -0.61
CA LEU A 20 -11.69 17.16 -0.13
C LEU A 20 -13.02 16.97 0.60
N ALA A 21 -13.46 17.94 1.41
CA ALA A 21 -14.76 17.90 2.09
C ALA A 21 -15.92 17.84 1.08
N GLU A 22 -15.89 18.73 0.09
CA GLU A 22 -16.91 18.81 -0.96
C GLU A 22 -16.99 17.50 -1.76
N LYS A 23 -15.85 16.99 -2.25
CA LYS A 23 -15.79 15.79 -3.09
C LYS A 23 -16.10 14.50 -2.32
N SER A 24 -15.71 14.42 -1.05
CA SER A 24 -15.95 13.21 -0.23
C SER A 24 -17.32 13.20 0.43
N GLY A 25 -18.00 14.35 0.52
CA GLY A 25 -19.21 14.51 1.33
C GLY A 25 -18.95 14.46 2.84
N VAL A 26 -17.68 14.43 3.27
CA VAL A 26 -17.31 14.47 4.69
C VAL A 26 -17.24 15.93 5.13
N PRO A 27 -17.91 16.33 6.23
CA PRO A 27 -17.86 17.70 6.70
C PRO A 27 -16.42 18.18 6.96
N LYS A 28 -16.09 19.41 6.53
CA LYS A 28 -14.75 19.98 6.70
C LYS A 28 -14.27 19.92 8.15
N GLY A 29 -15.14 20.23 9.12
CA GLY A 29 -14.79 20.15 10.55
C GLY A 29 -14.48 18.72 11.03
N THR A 30 -15.07 17.70 10.40
CA THR A 30 -14.72 16.30 10.65
C THR A 30 -13.35 15.98 10.06
N LEU A 31 -13.05 16.42 8.83
CA LEU A 31 -11.72 16.27 8.23
C LEU A 31 -10.65 16.98 9.06
N ASP A 32 -10.91 18.22 9.51
CA ASP A 32 -9.96 18.98 10.34
C ASP A 32 -9.66 18.24 11.66
N LYS A 33 -10.65 17.60 12.29
CA LYS A 33 -10.45 16.76 13.50
C LYS A 33 -9.67 15.48 13.22
N ILE A 34 -9.86 14.87 12.04
CA ILE A 34 -9.10 13.69 11.62
C ILE A 34 -7.64 14.09 11.37
N LEU A 35 -7.41 15.12 10.57
CA LEU A 35 -6.07 15.60 10.16
C LEU A 35 -5.26 16.15 11.33
N SER A 36 -5.92 16.73 12.34
CA SER A 36 -5.28 17.18 13.59
C SER A 36 -5.10 16.07 14.62
N GLY A 37 -5.58 14.85 14.35
CA GLY A 37 -5.45 13.69 15.25
C GLY A 37 -6.42 13.70 16.44
N VAL A 38 -7.37 14.64 16.49
CA VAL A 38 -8.46 14.65 17.50
C VAL A 38 -9.37 13.44 17.32
N THR A 39 -9.69 13.08 16.08
CA THR A 39 -10.43 11.86 15.76
C THR A 39 -9.45 10.76 15.33
N LYS A 40 -9.11 9.89 16.28
CA LYS A 40 -8.17 8.77 16.06
C LYS A 40 -8.80 7.53 15.43
N ASP A 41 -10.12 7.39 15.54
CA ASP A 41 -10.88 6.25 15.02
C ASP A 41 -12.12 6.73 14.24
N PRO A 42 -11.94 7.20 12.98
CA PRO A 42 -13.04 7.62 12.13
C PRO A 42 -13.86 6.41 11.66
N LYS A 43 -15.18 6.60 11.48
CA LYS A 43 -16.06 5.55 10.93
C LYS A 43 -15.55 5.05 9.56
N LEU A 44 -15.71 3.75 9.32
CA LEU A 44 -15.32 3.11 8.06
C LEU A 44 -15.85 3.83 6.80
N GLU A 45 -17.11 4.25 6.81
CA GLU A 45 -17.71 4.95 5.66
C GLU A 45 -17.05 6.31 5.40
N THR A 46 -16.59 7.00 6.45
CA THR A 46 -15.80 8.24 6.32
C THR A 46 -14.47 7.96 5.63
N LEU A 47 -13.77 6.91 6.04
CA LEU A 47 -12.50 6.53 5.42
C LEU A 47 -12.68 6.11 3.96
N LYS A 48 -13.73 5.33 3.65
CA LYS A 48 -14.05 4.94 2.27
C LYS A 48 -14.32 6.15 1.38
N ALA A 49 -15.08 7.12 1.88
CA ALA A 49 -15.38 8.33 1.14
C ALA A 49 -14.11 9.13 0.81
N ILE A 50 -13.22 9.28 1.79
CA ILE A 50 -11.93 9.96 1.63
C ILE A 50 -11.03 9.20 0.63
N ALA A 51 -10.88 7.88 0.81
CA ALA A 51 -10.03 7.04 -0.04
C ALA A 51 -10.44 7.10 -1.52
N ARG A 52 -11.75 7.07 -1.82
CA ARG A 52 -12.26 7.19 -3.19
C ARG A 52 -11.85 8.49 -3.86
N VAL A 53 -11.88 9.61 -3.14
CA VAL A 53 -11.50 10.92 -3.68
C VAL A 53 -9.99 11.03 -3.85
N LEU A 54 -9.22 10.47 -2.92
CA LEU A 54 -7.76 10.49 -2.97
C LEU A 54 -7.16 9.46 -3.94
N GLY A 55 -7.98 8.55 -4.49
CA GLY A 55 -7.52 7.51 -5.41
C GLY A 55 -6.64 6.46 -4.73
N CYS A 56 -6.86 6.20 -3.45
CA CYS A 56 -6.13 5.22 -2.65
C CYS A 56 -7.08 4.18 -2.02
N THR A 57 -6.52 3.22 -1.29
CA THR A 57 -7.24 2.15 -0.60
C THR A 57 -7.33 2.42 0.91
N LEU A 58 -8.17 1.67 1.62
CA LEU A 58 -8.21 1.75 3.08
C LEU A 58 -6.92 1.25 3.74
N ASP A 59 -6.24 0.28 3.11
CA ASP A 59 -4.95 -0.25 3.57
C ASP A 59 -3.88 0.86 3.60
N ASP A 60 -4.03 1.87 2.72
CA ASP A 60 -3.14 3.03 2.76
C ASP A 60 -3.28 3.79 4.08
N PHE A 61 -4.43 3.82 4.73
CA PHE A 61 -4.64 4.53 6.01
C PHE A 61 -4.32 3.68 7.24
N ASP A 62 -3.78 2.48 7.06
CA ASP A 62 -3.41 1.63 8.19
C ASP A 62 -1.97 1.94 8.65
N ASP A 63 -1.73 1.75 9.95
CA ASP A 63 -0.39 1.88 10.58
C ASP A 63 0.56 0.77 10.15
N VAL A 64 0.01 -0.24 9.49
CA VAL A 64 0.68 -1.48 9.19
C VAL A 64 1.77 -1.20 8.15
N HIS A 65 2.98 -0.91 8.64
CA HIS A 65 4.25 -1.03 7.94
C HIS A 65 4.58 -2.49 7.57
N GLN A 66 3.57 -3.30 7.24
CA GLN A 66 3.84 -4.59 6.63
C GLN A 66 4.03 -4.33 5.15
N LYS A 67 5.30 -4.24 4.73
CA LYS A 67 5.70 -5.16 3.66
C LYS A 67 5.10 -6.49 4.09
N ARG A 68 3.96 -6.90 3.51
CA ARG A 68 3.49 -8.26 3.67
C ARG A 68 4.60 -9.10 3.04
N THR A 69 5.56 -9.55 3.84
CA THR A 69 6.43 -10.67 3.51
C THR A 69 5.52 -11.88 3.59
N ILE A 70 4.65 -12.00 2.60
CA ILE A 70 4.06 -13.28 2.28
C ILE A 70 5.27 -14.08 1.84
N GLU A 71 5.71 -15.02 2.67
CA GLU A 71 6.71 -15.98 2.23
C GLU A 71 6.18 -16.60 0.94
N PRO A 72 6.91 -16.47 -0.18
CA PRO A 72 6.44 -16.98 -1.44
C PRO A 72 6.16 -18.47 -1.30
N THR A 73 5.01 -18.93 -1.76
CA THR A 73 4.76 -20.36 -1.82
C THR A 73 5.75 -21.00 -2.81
N TYR A 74 5.90 -22.32 -2.75
CA TYR A 74 6.67 -23.06 -3.74
C TYR A 74 6.20 -22.76 -5.19
N GLU A 75 4.88 -22.61 -5.38
CA GLU A 75 4.32 -22.28 -6.69
C GLU A 75 4.67 -20.85 -7.15
N ASP A 76 4.73 -19.89 -6.22
CA ASP A 76 5.16 -18.53 -6.53
C ASP A 76 6.64 -18.48 -6.91
N THR A 77 7.50 -19.17 -6.16
CA THR A 77 8.94 -19.30 -6.48
C THR A 77 9.15 -19.97 -7.83
N LYS A 78 8.44 -21.07 -8.11
CA LYS A 78 8.50 -21.76 -9.41
C LYS A 78 8.12 -20.85 -10.57
N LYS A 79 7.04 -20.07 -10.45
CA LYS A 79 6.61 -19.10 -11.48
C LYS A 79 7.65 -18.00 -11.68
N LEU A 80 8.23 -17.48 -10.61
CA LEU A 80 9.26 -16.43 -10.67
C LEU A 80 10.52 -16.90 -11.40
N ILE A 81 10.99 -18.12 -11.07
CA ILE A 81 12.13 -18.74 -11.73
C ILE A 81 11.82 -18.97 -13.21
N ALA A 82 10.64 -19.51 -13.54
CA ALA A 82 10.25 -19.75 -14.93
C ALA A 82 10.16 -18.44 -15.75
N ARG A 83 9.61 -17.37 -15.16
CA ARG A 83 9.48 -16.06 -15.81
C ARG A 83 10.85 -15.44 -16.10
N ASN A 84 11.76 -15.48 -15.14
CA ASN A 84 13.05 -14.82 -15.24
C ASN A 84 14.13 -15.70 -15.89
N GLY A 85 13.96 -17.03 -15.88
CA GLY A 85 14.91 -17.98 -16.45
C GLY A 85 15.18 -17.79 -17.94
N LYS A 86 14.27 -17.18 -18.70
CA LYS A 86 14.53 -16.81 -20.11
C LYS A 86 15.55 -15.67 -20.26
N LYS A 87 15.74 -14.85 -19.24
CA LYS A 87 16.67 -13.72 -19.21
C LYS A 87 18.02 -14.06 -18.56
N MET A 88 18.15 -15.25 -17.98
CA MET A 88 19.37 -15.71 -17.32
C MET A 88 20.32 -16.35 -18.32
N THR A 89 21.62 -16.07 -18.19
CA THR A 89 22.65 -16.80 -18.93
C THR A 89 22.75 -18.25 -18.46
N THR A 90 23.48 -19.07 -19.20
CA THR A 90 23.73 -20.46 -18.81
C THR A 90 24.45 -20.53 -17.47
N GLU A 91 25.43 -19.65 -17.25
CA GLU A 91 26.22 -19.59 -16.01
C GLU A 91 25.34 -19.25 -14.81
N GLN A 92 24.46 -18.25 -14.94
CA GLN A 92 23.52 -17.85 -13.88
C GLN A 92 22.53 -18.96 -13.52
N LYS A 93 22.12 -19.78 -14.50
CA LYS A 93 21.25 -20.95 -14.24
C LYS A 93 22.01 -22.05 -13.50
N MET A 94 23.25 -22.31 -13.91
CA MET A 94 24.09 -23.33 -13.27
C MET A 94 24.42 -22.95 -11.82
N GLU A 95 24.71 -21.67 -11.56
CA GLU A 95 24.93 -21.15 -10.21
C GLU A 95 23.68 -21.34 -9.33
N LEU A 96 22.49 -21.00 -9.84
CA LEU A 96 21.23 -21.20 -9.11
C LEU A 96 20.98 -22.68 -8.78
N ILE A 97 21.22 -23.59 -9.72
CA ILE A 97 21.08 -25.04 -9.48
C ILE A 97 22.04 -25.52 -8.39
N LYS A 98 23.29 -25.06 -8.43
CA LYS A 98 24.30 -25.40 -7.43
C LYS A 98 23.89 -24.92 -6.04
N LEU A 99 23.51 -23.65 -5.91
CA LEU A 99 23.04 -23.08 -4.64
C LEU A 99 21.88 -23.88 -4.05
N LEU A 100 20.89 -24.25 -4.87
CA LEU A 100 19.74 -25.04 -4.40
C LEU A 100 20.12 -26.47 -3.98
N SER A 101 21.20 -27.02 -4.52
CA SER A 101 21.68 -28.38 -4.20
C SER A 101 22.55 -28.43 -2.94
N GLU A 102 23.08 -27.29 -2.50
CA GLU A 102 23.96 -27.16 -1.32
C GLU A 102 23.21 -26.79 -0.04
N ILE A 103 21.92 -26.46 -0.14
CA ILE A 103 21.05 -26.19 1.00
C ILE A 103 20.56 -27.56 1.54
N ASN A 104 21.24 -28.06 2.57
CA ASN A 104 20.75 -29.12 3.47
C ASN A 104 19.94 -28.53 4.61
#